data_AF-A0A453A267-F1
#
_entry.id   AF-A0A453A267-F1
#
_cell.length_a   1.000
_cell.length_b   1.000
_cell.length_c   1.000
_cell.angle_alpha   90.00
_cell.angle_beta   90.00
_cell.angle_gamma   90.00
#
_symmetry.space_group_name_H-M   'P 1'
#
loop_
_entity.id
_entity.type
_entity.pdbx_description
1 polymer ?
#
loop_
_entity_poly.entity_id
_entity_poly.type
_entity_poly.pdbx_seq_one_letter_code
_entity_poly.pdbx_strand_id
1 'polypeptide(L)'
;EDSTASEAPDAYKAAWTLLKQGADGVLVPGGFGDRGVKGKMMAAKYARENNVPYLGICLGMQLAVVEFARHVMKFPDADSTEFNPNTKTPCVIFMPEGSKTHMGGTMRLGSRRTFFKVTDCKSAKLYGDVNYVDERHR
;
A
#
# COMPACT_ATOMS: atom_id res chain seq x y z
N GLU A 1 6.92 5.16 15.32
CA GLU A 1 6.42 6.51 14.97
C GLU A 1 6.30 7.36 16.20
N ASP A 2 5.25 7.22 17.01
CA ASP A 2 5.15 7.98 18.27
C ASP A 2 6.34 7.69 19.21
N SER A 3 6.77 6.43 19.28
CA SER A 3 7.99 6.04 20.01
C SER A 3 9.26 6.64 19.40
N THR A 4 9.37 6.71 18.08
CA THR A 4 10.54 7.26 17.38
C THR A 4 10.64 8.77 17.57
N ALA A 5 9.51 9.47 17.60
CA ALA A 5 9.44 10.89 17.88
C ALA A 5 9.97 11.21 19.29
N SER A 6 9.76 10.32 20.27
CA SER A 6 10.30 10.47 21.63
C SER A 6 11.73 9.95 21.79
N GLU A 7 12.06 8.79 21.20
CA GLU A 7 13.32 8.08 21.40
C GLU A 7 14.47 8.66 20.55
N ALA A 8 14.15 9.16 19.36
CA ALA A 8 15.12 9.66 18.39
C ALA A 8 14.56 10.89 17.65
N PRO A 9 14.29 12.01 18.37
CA PRO A 9 13.60 13.18 17.81
C PRO A 9 14.32 13.81 16.62
N ASP A 10 15.66 13.82 16.62
CA ASP A 10 16.44 14.39 15.52
C ASP A 10 16.36 13.54 14.25
N ALA A 11 16.43 12.22 14.39
CA ALA A 11 16.25 11.29 13.27
C ALA A 11 14.81 11.38 12.72
N TYR A 12 13.82 11.48 13.60
CA TYR A 12 12.42 11.67 13.22
C TYR A 12 12.21 12.98 12.43
N LYS A 13 12.74 14.10 12.93
CA LYS A 13 12.67 15.40 12.24
C LYS A 13 13.40 15.37 10.90
N ALA A 14 14.60 14.80 10.85
CA ALA A 14 15.39 14.70 9.62
C ALA A 14 14.64 13.90 8.54
N ALA A 15 14.02 12.78 8.91
CA ALA A 15 13.22 11.97 7.99
C ALA A 15 12.01 12.74 7.44
N TRP A 16 11.30 13.49 8.29
CA TRP A 16 10.19 14.33 7.84
C TRP A 16 10.63 15.49 6.97
N THR A 17 11.76 16.14 7.28
CA THR A 17 12.33 17.19 6.43
C THR A 17 12.68 16.64 5.05
N LEU A 18 13.33 15.48 4.99
CA LEU A 18 13.65 14.81 3.72
C LEU A 18 12.39 14.52 2.91
N LEU A 19 11.35 13.97 3.54
CA LEU A 19 10.08 13.68 2.87
C LEU A 19 9.37 14.95 2.38
N LYS A 20 9.36 16.02 3.19
CA LYS A 20 8.57 17.23 2.90
C LYS A 20 9.26 18.24 1.99
N GLN A 21 10.58 18.29 2.02
CA GLN A 21 11.37 19.32 1.34
C GLN A 21 12.39 18.74 0.34
N GLY A 22 12.73 17.46 0.48
CA GLY A 22 13.76 16.81 -0.32
C GLY A 22 13.25 15.76 -1.30
N ALA A 23 11.93 15.52 -1.39
CA ALA A 23 11.37 14.48 -2.23
C ALA A 23 10.22 15.00 -3.11
N ASP A 24 10.35 14.81 -4.42
CA ASP A 24 9.31 15.11 -5.42
C ASP A 24 8.38 13.91 -5.69
N GLY A 25 8.62 12.78 -5.02
CA GLY A 25 7.86 11.55 -5.20
C GLY A 25 8.05 10.59 -4.04
N VAL A 26 7.02 9.82 -3.74
CA VAL A 26 7.01 8.85 -2.64
C VAL A 26 6.82 7.45 -3.19
N LEU A 27 7.81 6.59 -2.96
CA LEU A 27 7.75 5.16 -3.27
C LEU A 27 7.62 4.37 -1.96
N VAL A 28 6.52 3.64 -1.79
CA VAL A 28 6.36 2.70 -0.68
C VAL A 28 6.49 1.28 -1.20
N PRO A 29 7.58 0.56 -0.89
CA PRO A 29 7.80 -0.79 -1.38
C PRO A 29 6.90 -1.80 -0.67
N GLY A 30 7.00 -3.06 -1.10
CA GLY A 30 6.44 -4.19 -0.38
C GLY A 30 7.03 -4.33 1.03
N GLY A 31 6.36 -5.11 1.86
CA GLY A 31 6.81 -5.44 3.21
C GLY A 31 5.92 -6.52 3.79
N PHE A 32 6.31 -7.01 4.95
CA PHE A 32 5.57 -8.03 5.69
C PHE A 32 5.57 -7.69 7.17
N GLY A 33 4.46 -7.96 7.86
CA GLY A 33 4.30 -7.66 9.27
C GLY A 33 3.99 -6.18 9.55
N ASP A 34 3.78 -5.89 10.83
CA ASP A 34 3.30 -4.61 11.35
C ASP A 34 4.37 -3.51 11.44
N ARG A 35 5.65 -3.89 11.44
CA ARG A 35 6.77 -2.96 11.64
C ARG A 35 6.83 -1.88 10.55
N GLY A 36 6.73 -0.64 10.99
CA GLY A 36 6.81 0.55 10.13
C GLY A 36 5.57 0.79 9.27
N VAL A 37 4.48 0.02 9.46
CA VAL A 37 3.21 0.21 8.72
C VAL A 37 2.64 1.61 8.96
N LYS A 38 2.58 2.06 10.22
CA LYS A 38 2.08 3.39 10.57
C LYS A 38 2.88 4.51 9.89
N GLY A 39 4.20 4.41 9.87
CA GLY A 39 5.09 5.37 9.20
C GLY A 39 4.85 5.46 7.70
N LYS A 40 4.80 4.29 7.03
CA LYS A 40 4.49 4.20 5.60
C LYS A 40 3.11 4.77 5.27
N MET A 41 2.12 4.52 6.12
CA MET A 41 0.78 5.08 5.97
C MET A 41 0.77 6.61 6.13
N MET A 42 1.55 7.17 7.05
CA MET A 42 1.73 8.62 7.17
C MET A 42 2.40 9.23 5.93
N ALA A 43 3.37 8.53 5.33
CA ALA A 43 3.98 8.97 4.07
C ALA A 43 2.96 8.96 2.90
N ALA A 44 2.10 7.94 2.83
CA ALA A 44 1.01 7.89 1.85
C ALA A 44 0.00 9.03 2.05
N LYS A 45 -0.38 9.30 3.31
CA LYS A 45 -1.24 10.44 3.67
C LYS A 45 -0.62 11.77 3.25
N TYR A 46 0.66 11.97 3.57
CA TYR A 46 1.40 13.18 3.18
C TYR A 46 1.37 13.37 1.66
N ALA A 47 1.68 12.32 0.90
CA ALA A 47 1.69 12.39 -0.56
C ALA A 47 0.32 12.79 -1.12
N ARG A 48 -0.76 12.18 -0.62
CA ARG A 48 -2.14 12.51 -1.02
C ARG A 48 -2.52 13.95 -0.69
N GLU A 49 -2.23 14.42 0.52
CA GLU A 49 -2.64 15.75 0.98
C GLU A 49 -1.86 16.89 0.32
N ASN A 50 -0.67 16.61 -0.20
CA ASN A 50 0.22 17.61 -0.78
C ASN A 50 0.40 17.45 -2.31
N ASN A 51 -0.42 16.61 -2.95
CA ASN A 51 -0.37 16.31 -4.39
C ASN A 51 1.02 15.84 -4.87
N VAL A 52 1.75 15.11 -4.03
CA VAL A 52 3.04 14.52 -4.39
C VAL A 52 2.81 13.17 -5.07
N PRO A 53 3.44 12.89 -6.23
CA PRO A 53 3.39 11.57 -6.88
C PRO A 53 3.68 10.42 -5.91
N TYR A 54 2.82 9.40 -5.92
CA TYR A 54 2.92 8.24 -5.05
C TYR A 54 2.89 6.94 -5.87
N LEU A 55 3.82 6.03 -5.58
CA LEU A 55 3.80 4.66 -6.09
C LEU A 55 3.85 3.67 -4.92
N GLY A 56 2.77 2.90 -4.75
CA GLY A 56 2.69 1.85 -3.75
C GLY A 56 2.86 0.48 -4.38
N ILE A 57 3.88 -0.28 -3.94
CA ILE A 57 4.15 -1.63 -4.43
C ILE A 57 3.66 -2.64 -3.38
N CYS A 58 2.79 -3.57 -3.78
CA CYS A 58 2.26 -4.62 -2.90
C CYS A 58 1.66 -4.03 -1.61
N LEU A 59 2.35 -4.16 -0.47
CA LEU A 59 1.94 -3.53 0.80
C LEU A 59 1.70 -2.02 0.65
N GLY A 60 2.51 -1.30 -0.13
CA GLY A 60 2.29 0.13 -0.36
C GLY A 60 0.91 0.44 -0.94
N MET A 61 0.44 -0.37 -1.90
CA MET A 61 -0.92 -0.25 -2.45
C MET A 61 -1.98 -0.48 -1.36
N GLN A 62 -1.81 -1.51 -0.54
CA GLN A 62 -2.75 -1.83 0.56
C GLN A 62 -2.84 -0.67 1.56
N LEU A 63 -1.70 -0.09 1.95
CA LEU A 63 -1.67 1.03 2.89
C LEU A 63 -2.31 2.29 2.32
N ALA A 64 -2.18 2.55 1.02
CA ALA A 64 -2.86 3.67 0.37
C ALA A 64 -4.40 3.52 0.43
N VAL A 65 -4.92 2.30 0.23
CA VAL A 65 -6.36 2.03 0.36
C VAL A 65 -6.85 2.26 1.78
N VAL A 66 -6.13 1.73 2.78
CA VAL A 66 -6.47 1.91 4.20
C VAL A 66 -6.39 3.39 4.61
N GLU A 67 -5.34 4.11 4.18
CA GLU A 67 -5.20 5.54 4.45
C GLU A 67 -6.39 6.34 3.91
N PHE A 68 -6.79 6.05 2.67
CA PHE A 68 -7.91 6.73 2.03
C PHE A 68 -9.23 6.45 2.74
N ALA A 69 -9.49 5.19 3.12
CA ALA A 69 -10.68 4.81 3.88
C ALA A 69 -10.76 5.54 5.23
N ARG A 70 -9.64 5.63 5.95
CA ARG A 70 -9.55 6.33 7.24
C ARG A 70 -9.81 7.83 7.12
N HIS A 71 -9.12 8.49 6.21
CA HIS A 71 -9.03 9.95 6.22
C HIS A 71 -10.03 10.63 5.28
N VAL A 72 -10.30 10.02 4.12
CA VAL A 72 -11.22 10.58 3.12
C VAL A 72 -12.64 10.07 3.35
N MET A 73 -12.81 8.74 3.47
CA MET A 73 -14.14 8.13 3.68
C MET A 73 -14.64 8.19 5.13
N LYS A 74 -13.80 8.65 6.06
CA LYS A 74 -14.11 8.79 7.50
C LYS A 74 -14.45 7.46 8.19
N PHE A 75 -13.76 6.39 7.82
CA PHE A 75 -13.81 5.11 8.52
C PHE A 75 -12.57 4.92 9.41
N PRO A 76 -12.55 5.48 10.64
CA PRO A 76 -11.34 5.51 11.48
C PRO A 76 -10.83 4.11 11.86
N ASP A 77 -11.74 3.12 11.92
CA ASP A 77 -11.43 1.73 12.26
C ASP A 77 -10.94 0.91 11.05
N ALA A 78 -11.01 1.46 9.83
CA ALA A 78 -10.59 0.76 8.61
C ALA A 78 -9.16 0.24 8.73
N ASP A 79 -8.94 -1.06 8.49
CA ASP A 79 -7.59 -1.64 8.53
C ASP A 79 -7.47 -2.89 7.66
N SER A 80 -6.24 -3.40 7.55
CA SER A 80 -5.98 -4.77 7.08
C SER A 80 -6.20 -5.76 8.21
N THR A 81 -6.79 -6.91 7.91
CA THR A 81 -6.89 -8.03 8.86
C THR A 81 -5.52 -8.60 9.24
N GLU A 82 -4.46 -8.30 8.49
CA GLU A 82 -3.08 -8.64 8.85
C GLU A 82 -2.62 -7.87 10.11
N PHE A 83 -3.03 -6.60 10.27
CA PHE A 83 -2.57 -5.73 11.36
C PHE A 83 -3.59 -5.62 12.49
N ASN A 84 -4.88 -5.63 12.16
CA ASN A 84 -5.96 -5.60 13.12
C ASN A 84 -7.03 -6.64 12.74
N PRO A 85 -6.94 -7.88 13.26
CA PRO A 85 -7.92 -8.93 12.98
C PRO A 85 -9.35 -8.59 13.45
N ASN A 86 -9.50 -7.64 14.37
CA ASN A 86 -10.77 -7.28 14.99
C ASN A 86 -11.39 -6.00 14.40
N THR A 87 -10.82 -5.45 13.32
CA THR A 87 -11.42 -4.30 12.63
C THR A 87 -12.84 -4.62 12.17
N LYS A 88 -13.78 -3.70 12.43
CA LYS A 88 -15.15 -3.75 11.92
C LYS A 88 -15.23 -3.30 10.46
N THR A 89 -14.16 -2.68 9.94
CA THR A 89 -14.07 -2.21 8.55
C THR A 89 -12.83 -2.82 7.87
N PRO A 90 -12.86 -4.12 7.51
CA PRO A 90 -11.71 -4.79 6.91
C PRO A 90 -11.53 -4.39 5.44
N CYS A 91 -10.68 -3.38 5.18
CA CYS A 91 -10.38 -2.91 3.82
C CYS A 91 -9.49 -3.88 3.04
N VAL A 92 -8.63 -4.62 3.73
CA VAL A 92 -7.75 -5.62 3.15
C VAL A 92 -7.93 -6.91 3.95
N ILE A 93 -8.29 -7.99 3.26
CA ILE A 93 -8.54 -9.29 3.87
C ILE A 93 -7.59 -10.35 3.31
N PHE A 94 -7.29 -11.35 4.12
CA PHE A 94 -6.57 -12.53 3.66
C PHE A 94 -7.47 -13.40 2.77
N MET A 95 -7.08 -13.55 1.50
CA MET A 95 -7.80 -14.37 0.52
C MET A 95 -6.79 -15.23 -0.27
N PRO A 96 -6.52 -16.47 0.16
CA PRO A 96 -5.58 -17.35 -0.51
C PRO A 96 -6.15 -17.93 -1.82
N GLU A 97 -5.25 -18.32 -2.72
CA GLU A 97 -5.64 -19.07 -3.93
C GLU A 97 -5.78 -20.56 -3.59
N GLY A 98 -6.81 -21.21 -4.14
CA GLY A 98 -6.94 -22.66 -4.10
C GLY A 98 -6.01 -23.32 -5.12
N SER A 99 -5.33 -24.40 -4.72
CA SER A 99 -4.48 -25.19 -5.62
C SER A 99 -5.08 -26.58 -5.82
N LYS A 100 -5.08 -27.07 -7.07
CA LYS A 100 -5.48 -28.45 -7.38
C LYS A 100 -4.42 -29.48 -6.99
N THR A 101 -3.17 -29.04 -6.78
CA THR A 101 -2.02 -29.90 -6.49
C THR A 101 -1.55 -29.80 -5.03
N HIS A 102 -1.92 -28.72 -4.32
CA HIS A 102 -1.56 -28.49 -2.93
C HIS A 102 -2.82 -28.29 -2.11
N MET A 103 -2.98 -29.11 -1.05
CA MET A 103 -4.10 -28.98 -0.12
C MET A 103 -3.90 -27.75 0.78
N GLY A 104 -4.95 -26.94 0.96
CA GLY A 104 -4.92 -25.72 1.77
C GLY A 104 -4.91 -24.41 0.95
N GLY A 105 -4.75 -23.28 1.65
CA GLY A 105 -4.65 -21.96 1.02
C GLY A 105 -3.23 -21.70 0.52
N THR A 106 -3.07 -21.50 -0.79
CA THR A 106 -1.79 -21.16 -1.40
C THR A 106 -1.64 -19.65 -1.62
N MET A 107 -0.41 -19.16 -1.56
CA MET A 107 -0.12 -17.76 -1.89
C MET A 107 -0.33 -17.51 -3.38
N ARG A 108 -0.79 -16.30 -3.73
CA ARG A 108 -0.80 -15.84 -5.12
C ARG A 108 0.63 -15.57 -5.58
N LEU A 109 1.22 -16.58 -6.22
CA LEU A 109 2.64 -16.58 -6.59
C LEU A 109 2.83 -16.79 -8.10
N GLY A 110 3.79 -16.07 -8.67
CA GLY A 110 4.22 -16.22 -10.06
C GLY A 110 3.53 -15.27 -11.01
N SER A 111 3.65 -15.55 -12.32
CA SER A 111 3.03 -14.71 -13.35
C SER A 111 1.51 -14.85 -13.32
N ARG A 112 0.82 -13.71 -13.31
CA ARG A 112 -0.64 -13.63 -13.32
C ARG A 112 -1.07 -12.53 -14.29
N ARG A 113 -2.11 -12.85 -15.05
CA ARG A 113 -2.77 -11.90 -15.93
C ARG A 113 -3.61 -10.91 -15.14
N THR A 114 -3.39 -9.63 -15.39
CA THR A 114 -4.17 -8.52 -14.84
C THR A 114 -4.80 -7.74 -15.97
N PHE A 115 -6.12 -7.72 -16.01
CA PHE A 115 -6.89 -7.02 -17.05
C PHE A 115 -7.15 -5.58 -16.62
N PHE A 116 -6.94 -4.63 -17.53
CA PHE A 116 -7.39 -3.25 -17.33
C PHE A 116 -8.91 -3.17 -17.47
N LYS A 117 -9.55 -2.37 -16.62
CA LYS A 117 -11.03 -2.23 -16.58
C LYS A 117 -11.54 -0.90 -17.10
N VAL A 118 -10.69 0.12 -17.15
CA VAL A 118 -11.06 1.48 -17.56
C VAL A 118 -10.17 1.93 -18.72
N THR A 119 -10.75 2.70 -19.62
CA THR A 119 -10.07 3.21 -20.82
C THR A 119 -9.13 4.37 -20.50
N ASP A 120 -9.48 5.25 -19.55
CA ASP A 120 -8.59 6.32 -19.09
C ASP A 120 -7.69 5.86 -17.92
N CYS A 121 -6.73 5.00 -18.22
CA CYS A 121 -5.75 4.51 -17.24
C CYS A 121 -4.34 4.95 -17.62
N LYS A 122 -3.67 5.72 -16.74
CA LYS A 122 -2.27 6.13 -16.93
C LYS A 122 -1.33 4.93 -17.10
N SER A 123 -1.53 3.87 -16.31
CA SER A 123 -0.71 2.65 -16.42
C SER A 123 -0.93 1.95 -17.76
N ALA A 124 -2.17 1.82 -18.25
CA ALA A 124 -2.44 1.18 -19.54
C ALA A 124 -1.74 1.91 -20.70
N LYS A 125 -1.77 3.26 -20.68
CA LYS A 125 -1.04 4.10 -21.64
C LYS A 125 0.46 3.82 -21.64
N LEU A 126 1.06 3.66 -20.44
CA LEU A 126 2.49 3.31 -20.31
C LEU A 126 2.82 1.90 -20.83
N TYR A 127 1.85 0.98 -20.79
CA TYR A 127 1.98 -0.37 -21.36
C TYR A 127 1.57 -0.45 -22.84
N GLY A 128 1.31 0.67 -23.52
CA GLY A 128 0.95 0.70 -24.94
C GLY A 128 -0.51 0.39 -25.24
N ASP A 129 -1.43 0.80 -24.35
CA ASP A 129 -2.88 0.66 -24.50
C ASP A 129 -3.37 -0.80 -24.69
N VAL A 130 -2.64 -1.74 -24.09
CA VAL A 130 -3.01 -3.16 -24.06
C VAL A 130 -4.20 -3.41 -23.12
N ASN A 131 -4.96 -4.47 -23.38
CA ASN A 131 -6.11 -4.86 -22.55
C ASN A 131 -5.72 -5.59 -21.25
N TYR A 132 -4.50 -6.13 -21.17
CA TYR A 132 -3.98 -6.84 -20.01
C TYR A 132 -2.45 -6.81 -19.97
N VAL A 133 -1.90 -7.08 -18.79
CA VAL A 133 -0.47 -7.32 -18.56
C VAL A 133 -0.28 -8.60 -17.75
N ASP A 134 0.84 -9.28 -17.97
CA ASP A 134 1.24 -10.47 -17.20
C ASP A 134 2.40 -10.07 -16.28
N GLU A 135 2.14 -9.98 -14.97
CA GLU A 135 3.12 -9.53 -13.97
C GLU A 135 3.30 -10.55 -12.84
N ARG A 136 4.42 -10.45 -12.12
CA ARG A 136 4.76 -11.42 -11.06
C ARG A 136 4.26 -10.96 -9.69
N HIS A 137 3.57 -11.86 -9.00
CA HIS A 137 3.12 -11.67 -7.62
C HIS A 137 3.90 -12.58 -6.67
N ARG A 138 4.02 -12.13 -5.41
CA ARG A 138 4.61 -12.85 -4.28
C ARG A 138 3.86 -12.50 -3.02
#